data_AF-A0A4Z0YX17-F1
#
_entry.id   AF-A0A4Z0YX17-F1
#
_cell.length_a   1.000
_cell.length_b   1.000
_cell.length_c   1.000
_cell.angle_alpha   90.00
_cell.angle_beta   90.00
_cell.angle_gamma   90.00
#
_symmetry.space_group_name_H-M   'P 1'
#
loop_
_entity.id
_entity.type
_entity.pdbx_description
1 polymer ?
#
loop_
_entity_poly.entity_id
_entity_poly.type
_entity_poly.pdbx_seq_one_letter_code
_entity_poly.pdbx_strand_id
1 'polypeptide(L)'
;MGLLANLGLRRRIKWEPKTLLDWFLEAPLQGIIYFLYPIILWLRGNPVRPPKNRIPIKIVFLSDTHDSIVQNVPDGDLLIHCGDMTNDGTAASIQKQIDWLASLPHQHKVVVCGNHDSWFDLGSRTEEDSLGHRSVDLKNLHYLEHKSVALSFKGGRKLNVYGAPDIPQCGGSDMAFQYTIDQHPWKGTIPLDTDVLVTHTPPMLHRDLSLGCPGLLGEIWRVRPKVHVFGHVHWGRGIEAVYWDDCQNAYESLMSRKKRGLIFEIIPNPGWIDALKVLYHAAKAILWQWFWLGGVSSGSVLINAAMQAGTSGKLTKKPPITIEM
;
A
#
# COMPACT_ATOMS: atom_id res chain seq x y z
N MET A 1 -8.04 25.37 -14.20
CA MET A 1 -8.99 24.42 -13.58
C MET A 1 -10.41 24.77 -14.02
N GLY A 2 -11.26 23.77 -14.32
CA GLY A 2 -12.63 24.00 -14.80
C GLY A 2 -13.65 24.27 -13.68
N LEU A 3 -14.80 24.86 -14.03
CA LEU A 3 -15.88 25.22 -13.10
C LEU A 3 -16.30 24.05 -12.18
N LEU A 4 -16.46 22.85 -12.74
CA LEU A 4 -16.87 21.66 -11.98
C LEU A 4 -15.84 21.22 -10.92
N ALA A 5 -14.55 21.41 -11.18
CA ALA A 5 -13.49 21.10 -10.22
C ALA A 5 -13.41 22.17 -9.11
N ASN A 6 -13.70 23.43 -9.44
CA ASN A 6 -13.81 24.51 -8.46
C ASN A 6 -15.00 24.27 -7.51
N LEU A 7 -16.13 23.78 -8.05
CA LEU A 7 -17.32 23.39 -7.28
C LEU A 7 -17.17 22.05 -6.53
N GLY A 8 -16.02 21.37 -6.62
CA GLY A 8 -15.79 20.08 -5.94
C GLY A 8 -16.57 18.90 -6.54
N LEU A 9 -17.19 19.08 -7.71
CA LEU A 9 -17.93 18.03 -8.41
C LEU A 9 -17.00 17.09 -9.19
N ARG A 10 -15.76 17.50 -9.46
CA ARG A 10 -14.72 16.68 -10.10
C ARG A 10 -13.39 16.82 -9.37
N ARG A 11 -12.56 15.78 -9.42
CA ARG A 11 -11.20 15.84 -8.86
C ARG A 11 -10.37 16.91 -9.55
N ARG A 12 -9.50 17.59 -8.79
CA ARG A 12 -8.67 18.68 -9.32
C ARG A 12 -7.35 18.17 -9.89
N ILE A 13 -6.75 17.19 -9.21
CA ILE A 13 -5.47 16.60 -9.55
C ILE A 13 -5.52 15.07 -9.44
N LYS A 14 -4.56 14.38 -10.06
CA LYS A 14 -4.49 12.90 -10.05
C LYS A 14 -4.31 12.31 -8.65
N TRP A 15 -3.73 13.07 -7.73
CA TRP A 15 -3.48 12.71 -6.33
C TRP A 15 -4.71 12.83 -5.42
N GLU A 16 -5.86 13.23 -5.96
CA GLU A 16 -7.13 13.29 -5.25
C GLU A 16 -8.07 12.16 -5.72
N PRO A 17 -8.95 11.67 -4.83
CA PRO A 17 -9.91 10.64 -5.20
C PRO A 17 -10.88 11.14 -6.27
N LYS A 18 -11.29 10.22 -7.14
CA LYS A 18 -12.35 10.46 -8.10
C LYS A 18 -13.68 10.73 -7.38
N THR A 19 -14.44 11.70 -7.87
CA THR A 19 -15.82 11.92 -7.44
C THR A 19 -16.77 10.93 -8.11
N LEU A 20 -18.03 10.89 -7.67
CA LEU A 20 -19.08 10.14 -8.36
C LEU A 20 -19.26 10.60 -9.80
N LEU A 21 -19.14 11.90 -10.07
CA LEU A 21 -19.25 12.44 -11.42
C LEU A 21 -18.06 12.04 -12.29
N ASP A 22 -16.85 11.97 -11.74
CA ASP A 22 -15.70 11.46 -12.48
C ASP A 22 -15.91 10.00 -12.92
N TRP A 23 -16.42 9.15 -12.01
CA TRP A 23 -16.77 7.78 -12.36
C TRP A 23 -17.87 7.72 -13.43
N PHE A 24 -18.94 8.48 -13.25
CA PHE A 24 -20.07 8.51 -14.19
C PHE A 24 -19.64 8.93 -15.60
N LEU A 25 -18.78 9.96 -15.73
CA LEU A 25 -18.36 10.47 -17.03
C LEU A 25 -17.28 9.60 -17.69
N GLU A 26 -16.34 9.06 -16.92
CA GLU A 26 -15.19 8.34 -17.46
C GLU A 26 -15.45 6.84 -17.66
N ALA A 27 -16.11 6.19 -16.70
CA ALA A 27 -16.29 4.74 -16.68
C ALA A 27 -17.41 4.31 -15.71
N PRO A 28 -18.69 4.51 -16.06
CA PRO A 28 -19.82 4.24 -15.16
C PRO A 28 -19.90 2.76 -14.75
N LEU A 29 -19.61 1.82 -15.67
CA LEU A 29 -19.60 0.39 -15.38
C LEU A 29 -18.53 0.02 -14.34
N GLN A 30 -17.29 0.49 -14.54
CA GLN A 30 -16.21 0.32 -13.57
C GLN A 30 -16.55 0.99 -12.24
N GLY A 31 -17.19 2.17 -12.27
CA GLY A 31 -17.64 2.88 -11.07
C GLY A 31 -18.63 2.06 -10.25
N ILE A 32 -19.64 1.45 -10.89
CA ILE A 32 -20.60 0.59 -10.21
C ILE A 32 -19.89 -0.56 -9.50
N ILE A 33 -19.02 -1.28 -10.20
CA ILE A 33 -18.28 -2.41 -9.61
C ILE A 33 -17.32 -1.93 -8.52
N TYR A 34 -16.64 -0.80 -8.70
CA TYR A 34 -15.76 -0.19 -7.71
C TYR A 34 -16.49 0.10 -6.38
N PHE A 35 -17.71 0.64 -6.42
CA PHE A 35 -18.49 0.90 -5.20
C PHE A 35 -19.12 -0.36 -4.60
N LEU A 36 -19.39 -1.39 -5.42
CA LEU A 36 -19.93 -2.67 -4.96
C LEU A 36 -18.86 -3.58 -4.35
N TYR A 37 -17.63 -3.54 -4.86
CA TYR A 37 -16.58 -4.48 -4.50
C TYR A 37 -16.22 -4.48 -3.00
N PRO A 38 -16.16 -3.34 -2.28
CA PRO A 38 -15.97 -3.34 -0.83
C PRO A 38 -17.06 -4.12 -0.07
N ILE A 39 -18.29 -4.14 -0.56
CA ILE A 39 -19.39 -4.92 0.04
C ILE A 39 -19.15 -6.41 -0.21
N ILE A 40 -18.71 -6.78 -1.43
CA ILE A 40 -18.32 -8.15 -1.77
C ILE A 40 -17.20 -8.62 -0.82
N LEU A 41 -16.14 -7.82 -0.65
CA LEU A 41 -15.04 -8.14 0.26
C LEU A 41 -15.52 -8.26 1.72
N TRP A 42 -16.42 -7.38 2.17
CA TRP A 42 -16.99 -7.45 3.51
C TRP A 42 -17.78 -8.75 3.73
N LEU A 43 -18.60 -9.18 2.77
CA LEU A 43 -19.33 -10.46 2.82
C LEU A 43 -18.39 -11.68 2.84
N ARG A 44 -17.18 -11.52 2.28
CA ARG A 44 -16.10 -12.51 2.35
C ARG A 44 -15.29 -12.44 3.66
N GLY A 45 -15.51 -11.45 4.51
CA GLY A 45 -14.89 -11.34 5.83
C GLY A 45 -13.40 -10.98 5.81
N ASN A 46 -12.71 -11.27 6.91
CA ASN A 46 -11.29 -10.96 7.09
C ASN A 46 -10.41 -12.19 6.78
N PRO A 47 -9.47 -12.08 5.80
CA PRO A 47 -8.59 -13.18 5.42
C PRO A 47 -7.41 -13.38 6.39
N VAL A 48 -7.01 -12.35 7.15
CA VAL A 48 -5.91 -12.44 8.12
C VAL A 48 -6.48 -12.41 9.53
N ARG A 49 -6.48 -13.57 10.19
CA ARG A 49 -7.03 -13.75 11.54
C ARG A 49 -5.91 -14.08 12.53
N PRO A 50 -6.00 -13.58 13.77
CA PRO A 50 -5.14 -14.03 14.85
C PRO A 50 -5.22 -15.56 15.02
N PRO A 51 -4.11 -16.23 15.35
CA PRO A 51 -4.12 -17.66 15.61
C PRO A 51 -4.92 -17.97 16.89
N LYS A 52 -5.71 -19.05 16.87
CA LYS A 52 -6.49 -19.46 18.04
C LYS A 52 -5.65 -20.00 19.21
N ASN A 53 -4.52 -20.65 18.90
CA ASN A 53 -3.72 -21.43 19.87
C ASN A 53 -2.29 -20.90 20.02
N ARG A 54 -2.03 -19.65 19.61
CA ARG A 54 -0.71 -19.00 19.75
C ARG A 54 -0.92 -17.53 20.12
N ILE A 55 0.09 -16.93 20.71
CA ILE A 55 0.08 -15.49 21.01
C ILE A 55 0.04 -14.72 19.67
N PRO A 56 -0.97 -13.86 19.43
CA PRO A 56 -1.02 -12.99 18.26
C PRO A 56 0.18 -12.03 18.24
N ILE A 57 0.67 -11.70 17.05
CA ILE A 57 1.66 -10.64 16.88
C ILE A 57 0.91 -9.38 16.50
N LYS A 58 1.03 -8.33 17.32
CA LYS A 58 0.43 -7.03 17.04
C LYS A 58 1.40 -6.18 16.22
N ILE A 59 0.99 -5.80 15.02
CA ILE A 59 1.79 -5.00 14.10
C ILE A 59 1.17 -3.60 13.98
N VAL A 60 2.01 -2.57 14.03
CA VAL A 60 1.65 -1.16 13.92
C VAL A 60 2.26 -0.60 12.65
N PHE A 61 1.45 0.05 11.81
CA PHE A 61 1.88 0.54 10.50
C PHE A 61 1.82 2.06 10.42
N LEU A 62 2.91 2.63 9.92
CA LEU A 62 3.10 4.03 9.61
C LEU A 62 3.69 4.16 8.20
N SER A 63 3.48 5.33 7.59
CA SER A 63 4.13 5.75 6.36
C SER A 63 3.86 7.25 6.17
N ASP A 64 4.67 7.92 5.34
CA ASP A 64 4.41 9.29 4.90
C ASP A 64 4.28 10.25 6.11
N THR A 65 5.24 10.20 7.03
CA THR A 65 5.25 11.10 8.20
C THR A 65 5.76 12.48 7.85
N HIS A 66 6.60 12.63 6.80
CA HIS A 66 7.06 13.92 6.27
C HIS A 66 7.52 14.88 7.37
N ASP A 67 8.56 14.50 8.11
CA ASP A 67 9.16 15.20 9.26
C ASP A 67 8.26 15.32 10.50
N SER A 68 7.01 14.87 10.42
CA SER A 68 6.06 15.01 11.51
C SER A 68 6.19 13.86 12.51
N ILE A 69 6.07 14.19 13.80
CA ILE A 69 6.03 13.19 14.87
C ILE A 69 4.59 12.76 15.11
N VAL A 70 4.30 11.48 14.86
CA VAL A 70 2.99 10.90 15.15
C VAL A 70 2.84 10.73 16.66
N GLN A 71 1.87 11.43 17.23
CA GLN A 71 1.55 11.32 18.66
C GLN A 71 0.72 10.06 18.93
N ASN A 72 0.88 9.48 20.12
CA ASN A 72 0.11 8.33 20.59
C ASN A 72 0.18 7.11 19.65
N VAL A 73 1.38 6.76 19.17
CA VAL A 73 1.60 5.52 18.43
C VAL A 73 1.20 4.34 19.33
N PRO A 74 0.27 3.46 18.90
CA PRO A 74 -0.15 2.33 19.73
C PRO A 74 1.01 1.38 20.03
N ASP A 75 1.00 0.78 21.20
CA ASP A 75 1.91 -0.32 21.53
C ASP A 75 1.67 -1.52 20.60
N GLY A 76 2.75 -2.21 20.25
CA GLY A 76 2.73 -3.44 19.47
C GLY A 76 4.09 -4.14 19.50
N ASP A 77 4.13 -5.36 18.95
CA ASP A 77 5.35 -6.16 18.91
C ASP A 77 6.27 -5.74 17.74
N LEU A 78 5.68 -5.30 16.63
CA LEU A 78 6.39 -4.86 15.43
C LEU A 78 5.84 -3.50 14.97
N LEU A 79 6.72 -2.53 14.78
CA LEU A 79 6.42 -1.28 14.07
C LEU A 79 6.99 -1.35 12.66
N ILE A 80 6.21 -0.93 11.66
CA ILE A 80 6.67 -0.82 10.28
C ILE A 80 6.44 0.60 9.77
N HIS A 81 7.48 1.23 9.23
CA HIS A 81 7.40 2.49 8.49
C HIS A 81 7.68 2.26 7.00
N CYS A 82 6.77 2.67 6.12
CA CYS A 82 6.80 2.33 4.69
C CYS A 82 7.33 3.45 3.79
N GLY A 83 8.29 4.24 4.27
CA GLY A 83 8.90 5.34 3.51
C GLY A 83 8.27 6.72 3.70
N ASP A 84 8.93 7.72 3.14
CA ASP A 84 8.64 9.16 3.27
C ASP A 84 8.61 9.60 4.74
N MET A 85 9.71 9.30 5.43
CA MET A 85 9.93 9.78 6.79
C MET A 85 10.11 11.30 6.81
N THR A 86 10.70 11.85 5.75
CA THR A 86 11.10 13.26 5.67
C THR A 86 10.46 13.99 4.49
N ASN A 87 10.62 15.32 4.42
CA ASN A 87 10.31 16.08 3.20
C ASN A 87 11.53 16.36 2.33
N ASP A 88 12.67 16.66 2.97
CA ASP A 88 13.89 17.14 2.29
C ASP A 88 14.93 16.06 2.01
N GLY A 89 14.77 14.88 2.62
CA GLY A 89 15.68 13.74 2.45
C GLY A 89 17.09 13.93 2.97
N THR A 90 17.38 15.01 3.69
CA THR A 90 18.72 15.27 4.22
C THR A 90 19.08 14.30 5.34
N ALA A 91 20.38 14.01 5.50
CA ALA A 91 20.86 13.15 6.59
C ALA A 91 20.35 13.60 7.98
N ALA A 92 20.28 14.92 8.21
CA ALA A 92 19.87 15.49 9.49
C ALA A 92 18.36 15.29 9.76
N SER A 93 17.51 15.48 8.77
CA SER A 93 16.06 15.25 8.89
C SER A 93 15.76 13.77 9.06
N ILE A 94 16.46 12.91 8.32
CA ILE A 94 16.34 11.45 8.45
C ILE A 94 16.77 10.98 9.83
N GLN A 95 17.89 11.47 10.37
CA GLN A 95 18.35 11.08 11.71
C GLN A 95 17.31 11.41 12.78
N LYS A 96 16.66 12.59 12.71
CA LYS A 96 15.60 12.96 13.65
C LYS A 96 14.42 11.98 13.62
N GLN A 97 14.04 11.51 12.44
CA GLN A 97 12.95 10.53 12.30
C GLN A 97 13.36 9.16 12.83
N ILE A 98 14.59 8.72 12.55
CA ILE A 98 15.13 7.47 13.10
C ILE A 98 15.21 7.52 14.62
N ASP A 99 15.69 8.63 15.20
CA ASP A 99 15.77 8.80 16.65
C ASP A 99 14.38 8.71 17.30
N TRP A 100 13.36 9.32 16.68
CA TRP A 100 11.99 9.18 17.13
C TRP A 100 11.48 7.73 17.04
N LEU A 101 11.64 7.07 15.88
CA LEU A 101 11.20 5.68 15.70
C LEU A 101 11.92 4.72 16.67
N ALA A 102 13.20 4.95 16.93
CA ALA A 102 14.00 4.16 17.87
C ALA A 102 13.51 4.31 19.32
N SER A 103 12.97 5.48 19.67
CA SER A 103 12.41 5.77 21.01
C SER A 103 11.12 5.04 21.33
N LEU A 104 10.41 4.52 20.32
CA LEU A 104 9.14 3.83 20.49
C LEU A 104 9.33 2.43 21.13
N PRO A 105 8.37 1.93 21.92
CA PRO A 105 8.57 0.75 22.79
C PRO A 105 8.52 -0.60 22.06
N HIS A 106 8.27 -0.63 20.75
CA HIS A 106 8.08 -1.86 19.97
C HIS A 106 9.34 -2.74 19.99
N GLN A 107 9.16 -4.06 20.06
CA GLN A 107 10.28 -5.02 20.11
C GLN A 107 11.13 -4.92 18.84
N HIS A 108 10.48 -4.89 17.68
CA HIS A 108 11.13 -4.73 16.38
C HIS A 108 10.60 -3.49 15.68
N LYS A 109 11.48 -2.80 14.94
CA LYS A 109 11.12 -1.69 14.04
C LYS A 109 11.69 -1.97 12.66
N VAL A 110 10.84 -2.03 11.65
CA VAL A 110 11.24 -2.20 10.25
C VAL A 110 10.97 -0.90 9.51
N VAL A 111 11.92 -0.48 8.69
CA VAL A 111 11.77 0.71 7.85
C VAL A 111 12.18 0.41 6.41
N VAL A 112 11.39 0.94 5.48
CA VAL A 112 11.74 1.09 4.07
C VAL A 112 11.74 2.59 3.78
N CYS A 113 12.52 3.03 2.78
CA CYS A 113 12.55 4.42 2.33
C CYS A 113 11.45 4.71 1.31
N GLY A 114 11.09 5.99 1.18
CA GLY A 114 10.24 6.49 0.11
C GLY A 114 10.97 7.47 -0.80
N ASN A 115 10.22 8.12 -1.69
CA ASN A 115 10.80 9.05 -2.66
C ASN A 115 11.35 10.33 -2.03
N HIS A 116 10.96 10.68 -0.80
CA HIS A 116 11.50 11.82 -0.09
C HIS A 116 12.75 11.52 0.75
N ASP A 117 13.14 10.25 0.92
CA ASP A 117 14.25 9.88 1.81
C ASP A 117 15.60 9.83 1.05
N SER A 118 15.92 10.94 0.37
CA SER A 118 16.97 11.03 -0.67
C SER A 118 18.39 10.72 -0.22
N TRP A 119 18.72 10.85 1.06
CA TRP A 119 20.03 10.41 1.57
C TRP A 119 20.31 8.92 1.30
N PHE A 120 19.30 8.06 1.24
CA PHE A 120 19.52 6.63 0.99
C PHE A 120 19.77 6.31 -0.49
N ASP A 121 19.38 7.19 -1.42
CA ASP A 121 19.61 7.00 -2.85
C ASP A 121 20.75 7.89 -3.34
N LEU A 122 21.89 7.28 -3.70
CA LEU A 122 23.08 7.98 -4.20
C LEU A 122 22.78 8.90 -5.40
N GLY A 123 21.79 8.56 -6.23
CA GLY A 123 21.39 9.37 -7.39
C GLY A 123 20.58 10.61 -7.04
N SER A 124 20.03 10.67 -5.82
CA SER A 124 19.13 11.74 -5.38
C SER A 124 19.66 12.53 -4.18
N ARG A 125 20.82 12.17 -3.63
CA ARG A 125 21.46 12.90 -2.52
C ARG A 125 21.67 14.37 -2.86
N THR A 126 21.56 15.21 -1.83
CA THR A 126 22.06 16.58 -1.89
C THR A 126 23.57 16.61 -2.12
N GLU A 127 24.10 17.71 -2.67
CA GLU A 127 25.55 17.87 -2.83
C GLU A 127 26.28 17.78 -1.48
N GLU A 128 25.73 18.39 -0.43
CA GLU A 128 26.31 18.35 0.93
C GLU A 128 26.44 16.91 1.46
N ASP A 129 25.39 16.10 1.30
CA ASP A 129 25.40 14.70 1.75
C ASP A 129 26.29 13.81 0.87
N SER A 130 26.40 14.14 -0.42
CA SER A 130 27.27 13.42 -1.37
C SER A 130 28.76 13.58 -1.05
N LEU A 131 29.14 14.72 -0.46
CA LEU A 131 30.51 14.98 0.02
C LEU A 131 30.87 14.21 1.30
N GLY A 132 29.94 13.43 1.85
CA GLY A 132 30.19 12.49 2.96
C GLY A 132 30.32 13.15 4.33
N HIS A 133 29.87 14.39 4.49
CA HIS A 133 29.98 15.12 5.75
C HIS A 133 29.00 14.64 6.84
N ARG A 134 27.96 13.87 6.47
CA ARG A 134 26.90 13.44 7.40
C ARG A 134 26.51 11.98 7.17
N SER A 135 26.67 11.15 8.20
CA SER A 135 26.22 9.76 8.23
C SER A 135 24.92 9.62 9.03
N VAL A 136 24.02 8.74 8.58
CA VAL A 136 22.83 8.34 9.34
C VAL A 136 23.14 7.08 10.16
N ASP A 137 22.83 7.12 11.46
CA ASP A 137 22.86 5.99 12.38
C ASP A 137 21.46 5.38 12.50
N LEU A 138 21.30 4.15 12.00
CA LEU A 138 20.04 3.39 11.99
C LEU A 138 19.57 2.91 13.38
N LYS A 139 20.39 3.06 14.43
CA LYS A 139 20.07 2.60 15.79
C LYS A 139 19.69 1.11 15.81
N ASN A 140 18.49 0.79 16.32
CA ASN A 140 17.91 -0.54 16.41
C ASN A 140 16.86 -0.82 15.32
N LEU A 141 16.80 0.00 14.27
CA LEU A 141 15.85 -0.21 13.17
C LEU A 141 16.43 -1.21 12.15
N HIS A 142 15.56 -2.08 11.65
CA HIS A 142 15.83 -2.93 10.50
C HIS A 142 15.49 -2.16 9.21
N TYR A 143 16.49 -1.54 8.59
CA TYR A 143 16.35 -0.95 7.26
C TYR A 143 16.37 -2.04 6.18
N LEU A 144 15.34 -2.03 5.32
CA LEU A 144 15.20 -2.98 4.23
C LEU A 144 15.21 -2.25 2.87
N GLU A 145 16.16 -2.66 2.03
CA GLU A 145 16.31 -2.26 0.63
C GLU A 145 16.65 -3.53 -0.16
N HIS A 146 15.65 -4.12 -0.81
CA HIS A 146 15.70 -5.43 -1.47
C HIS A 146 16.21 -6.56 -0.58
N LYS A 147 15.81 -6.55 0.70
CA LYS A 147 16.30 -7.49 1.72
C LYS A 147 15.17 -8.08 2.55
N SER A 148 15.43 -9.28 3.07
CA SER A 148 14.58 -9.95 4.06
C SER A 148 15.19 -9.87 5.46
N VAL A 149 14.33 -9.84 6.47
CA VAL A 149 14.69 -10.08 7.86
C VAL A 149 13.72 -11.08 8.48
N ALA A 150 14.26 -12.07 9.19
CA ALA A 150 13.48 -13.04 9.95
C ALA A 150 13.39 -12.58 11.42
N LEU A 151 12.22 -12.16 11.84
CA LEU A 151 11.98 -11.61 13.18
C LEU A 151 11.39 -12.68 14.10
N SER A 152 11.94 -12.81 15.31
CA SER A 152 11.44 -13.74 16.32
C SER A 152 10.67 -13.00 17.41
N PHE A 153 9.54 -13.56 17.82
CA PHE A 153 8.59 -12.98 18.78
C PHE A 153 8.35 -13.92 19.97
N LYS A 154 7.69 -13.40 21.01
CA LYS A 154 7.25 -14.21 22.16
C LYS A 154 6.42 -15.41 21.70
N GLY A 155 6.54 -16.52 22.43
CA GLY A 155 5.87 -17.78 22.07
C GLY A 155 6.49 -18.51 20.85
N GLY A 156 7.72 -18.16 20.47
CA GLY A 156 8.49 -18.86 19.44
C GLY A 156 8.02 -18.62 18.00
N ARG A 157 7.13 -17.64 17.79
CA ARG A 157 6.67 -17.27 16.45
C ARG A 157 7.75 -16.50 15.70
N LYS A 158 7.76 -16.68 14.38
CA LYS A 158 8.64 -15.95 13.47
C LYS A 158 7.82 -15.32 12.34
N LEU A 159 8.28 -14.18 11.83
CA LEU A 159 7.78 -13.57 10.60
C LEU A 159 8.95 -13.25 9.69
N ASN A 160 8.82 -13.58 8.42
CA ASN A 160 9.72 -13.13 7.37
C ASN A 160 9.19 -11.82 6.78
N VAL A 161 9.99 -10.76 6.89
CA VAL A 161 9.65 -9.43 6.36
C VAL A 161 10.59 -9.09 5.23
N TYR A 162 10.05 -8.80 4.05
CA TYR A 162 10.81 -8.32 2.89
C TYR A 162 10.46 -6.86 2.61
N GLY A 163 11.48 -6.03 2.32
CA GLY A 163 11.29 -4.61 2.07
C GLY A 163 12.00 -4.10 0.81
N ALA A 164 11.35 -3.20 0.08
CA ALA A 164 11.86 -2.59 -1.15
C ALA A 164 11.29 -1.17 -1.36
N PRO A 165 12.14 -0.14 -1.55
CA PRO A 165 11.69 1.26 -1.59
C PRO A 165 11.18 1.73 -2.95
N ASP A 166 11.36 0.92 -3.98
CA ASP A 166 11.23 1.32 -5.38
C ASP A 166 9.85 1.89 -5.70
N ILE A 167 9.83 2.94 -6.52
CA ILE A 167 8.59 3.63 -6.87
C ILE A 167 8.56 4.08 -8.34
N PRO A 168 7.40 4.03 -9.03
CA PRO A 168 7.27 4.64 -10.35
C PRO A 168 7.59 6.13 -10.28
N GLN A 169 8.27 6.66 -11.30
CA GLN A 169 8.66 8.05 -11.36
C GLN A 169 7.51 9.01 -10.99
N CYS A 170 7.75 9.82 -9.95
CA CYS A 170 6.78 10.71 -9.34
C CYS A 170 7.24 12.18 -9.27
N GLY A 171 8.54 12.46 -9.49
CA GLY A 171 9.11 13.81 -9.44
C GLY A 171 10.45 13.96 -10.18
N GLY A 172 11.24 14.94 -9.73
CA GLY A 172 12.56 15.26 -10.29
C GLY A 172 13.66 14.30 -9.83
N SER A 173 14.92 14.62 -10.14
CA SER A 173 16.09 13.81 -9.74
C SER A 173 16.35 13.83 -8.24
N ASP A 174 15.79 14.80 -7.53
CA ASP A 174 15.79 14.92 -6.07
C ASP A 174 14.90 13.88 -5.37
N MET A 175 14.02 13.20 -6.11
CA MET A 175 13.17 12.14 -5.59
C MET A 175 13.84 10.77 -5.77
N ALA A 176 13.94 10.03 -4.67
CA ALA A 176 14.67 8.78 -4.55
C ALA A 176 13.92 7.55 -5.10
N PHE A 177 14.69 6.51 -5.41
CA PHE A 177 14.23 5.14 -5.73
C PHE A 177 13.27 5.05 -6.93
N GLN A 178 13.33 6.03 -7.82
CA GLN A 178 12.44 6.10 -8.97
C GLN A 178 12.86 5.13 -10.07
N TYR A 179 11.87 4.51 -10.71
CA TYR A 179 12.03 3.77 -11.97
C TYR A 179 10.97 4.17 -12.99
N THR A 180 11.27 3.94 -14.26
CA THR A 180 10.26 4.04 -15.33
C THR A 180 9.40 2.77 -15.36
N ILE A 181 8.10 2.91 -15.65
CA ILE A 181 7.14 1.80 -15.48
C ILE A 181 7.49 0.54 -16.29
N ASP A 182 8.20 0.69 -17.41
CA ASP A 182 8.70 -0.36 -18.28
C ASP A 182 9.92 -1.10 -17.71
N GLN A 183 10.64 -0.48 -16.77
CA GLN A 183 11.84 -1.00 -16.12
C GLN A 183 11.60 -1.40 -14.66
N HIS A 184 10.36 -1.73 -14.31
CA HIS A 184 10.01 -2.04 -12.93
C HIS A 184 10.87 -3.20 -12.35
N PRO A 185 11.31 -3.14 -11.09
CA PRO A 185 12.26 -4.10 -10.52
C PRO A 185 11.59 -5.37 -9.95
N TRP A 186 10.25 -5.45 -9.97
CA TRP A 186 9.52 -6.42 -9.16
C TRP A 186 9.58 -7.88 -9.62
N LYS A 187 9.91 -8.15 -10.88
CA LYS A 187 9.70 -9.49 -11.44
C LYS A 187 10.64 -10.52 -10.79
N GLY A 188 10.08 -11.41 -9.96
CA GLY A 188 10.82 -12.51 -9.35
C GLY A 188 11.78 -12.11 -8.24
N THR A 189 11.67 -10.90 -7.70
CA THR A 189 12.62 -10.38 -6.69
C THR A 189 12.17 -10.64 -5.26
N ILE A 190 10.87 -10.83 -5.03
CA ILE A 190 10.32 -11.02 -3.67
C ILE A 190 10.35 -12.52 -3.28
N PRO A 191 10.97 -12.92 -2.16
CA PRO A 191 10.99 -14.33 -1.74
C PRO A 191 9.60 -14.91 -1.49
N LEU A 192 9.38 -16.18 -1.86
CA LEU A 192 8.08 -16.86 -1.72
C LEU A 192 7.66 -17.08 -0.25
N ASP A 193 8.60 -17.07 0.68
CA ASP A 193 8.37 -17.25 2.12
C ASP A 193 8.13 -15.93 2.85
N THR A 194 7.88 -14.83 2.13
CA THR A 194 7.56 -13.52 2.69
C THR A 194 6.19 -13.53 3.38
N ASP A 195 6.15 -13.36 4.70
CA ASP A 195 4.90 -13.18 5.45
C ASP A 195 4.37 -11.75 5.33
N VAL A 196 5.27 -10.77 5.45
CA VAL A 196 4.97 -9.33 5.40
C VAL A 196 5.84 -8.66 4.34
N LEU A 197 5.20 -8.11 3.32
CA LEU A 197 5.85 -7.30 2.29
C LEU A 197 5.71 -5.82 2.65
N VAL A 198 6.82 -5.08 2.61
CA VAL A 198 6.88 -3.64 2.84
C VAL A 198 7.39 -2.96 1.57
N THR A 199 6.56 -2.14 0.94
CA THR A 199 6.98 -1.30 -0.19
C THR A 199 6.62 0.15 0.07
N HIS A 200 7.22 1.10 -0.63
CA HIS A 200 6.70 2.47 -0.58
C HIS A 200 5.54 2.64 -1.58
N THR A 201 5.73 2.16 -2.82
CA THR A 201 4.69 2.21 -3.85
C THR A 201 3.55 1.22 -3.58
N PRO A 202 2.28 1.61 -3.80
CA PRO A 202 1.16 0.67 -3.82
C PRO A 202 1.19 -0.23 -5.07
N PRO A 203 0.69 -1.47 -5.00
CA PRO A 203 0.36 -2.23 -6.20
C PRO A 203 -0.79 -1.53 -6.94
N MET A 204 -0.78 -1.63 -8.28
CA MET A 204 -1.85 -1.05 -9.10
C MET A 204 -3.23 -1.59 -8.68
N LEU A 205 -4.26 -0.73 -8.73
CA LEU A 205 -5.68 -0.99 -8.41
C LEU A 205 -6.05 -1.09 -6.92
N HIS A 206 -5.08 -1.15 -6.01
CA HIS A 206 -5.35 -1.31 -4.58
C HIS A 206 -4.87 -0.12 -3.78
N ARG A 207 -5.83 0.67 -3.28
CA ARG A 207 -5.58 1.86 -2.44
C ARG A 207 -4.55 2.82 -3.08
N ASP A 208 -4.57 2.93 -4.41
CA ASP A 208 -3.48 3.50 -5.21
C ASP A 208 -3.89 4.73 -6.04
N LEU A 209 -5.18 5.07 -6.11
CA LEU A 209 -5.71 6.12 -6.99
C LEU A 209 -5.34 5.95 -8.48
N SER A 210 -5.12 4.72 -8.95
CA SER A 210 -4.56 4.42 -10.28
C SER A 210 -3.12 4.95 -10.50
N LEU A 211 -2.35 5.08 -9.43
CA LEU A 211 -0.95 5.52 -9.44
C LEU A 211 0.01 4.39 -9.02
N GLY A 212 -0.51 3.21 -8.69
CA GLY A 212 0.31 2.08 -8.27
C GLY A 212 1.06 1.41 -9.41
N CYS A 213 1.86 0.40 -9.07
CA CYS A 213 2.70 -0.31 -10.04
C CYS A 213 2.04 -1.63 -10.53
N PRO A 214 1.85 -1.81 -11.86
CA PRO A 214 1.36 -3.08 -12.43
C PRO A 214 2.34 -4.24 -12.24
N GLY A 215 3.65 -3.97 -12.31
CA GLY A 215 4.68 -4.98 -12.07
C GLY A 215 4.62 -5.53 -10.64
N LEU A 216 4.40 -4.65 -9.66
CA LEU A 216 4.21 -5.04 -8.26
C LEU A 216 2.91 -5.84 -8.07
N LEU A 217 1.81 -5.44 -8.73
CA LEU A 217 0.57 -6.22 -8.72
C LEU A 217 0.81 -7.66 -9.23
N GLY A 218 1.53 -7.82 -10.35
CA GLY A 218 1.89 -9.14 -10.87
C GLY A 218 2.74 -9.96 -9.90
N GLU A 219 3.68 -9.31 -9.21
CA GLU A 219 4.57 -9.99 -8.26
C GLU A 219 3.83 -10.44 -6.98
N ILE A 220 2.88 -9.64 -6.47
CA ILE A 220 2.10 -10.06 -5.29
C ILE A 220 1.13 -11.20 -5.59
N TRP A 221 0.66 -11.36 -6.83
CA TRP A 221 -0.08 -12.55 -7.26
C TRP A 221 0.77 -13.84 -7.20
N ARG A 222 2.08 -13.70 -7.40
CA ARG A 222 3.06 -14.80 -7.32
C ARG A 222 3.39 -15.14 -5.87
N VAL A 223 3.69 -14.13 -5.05
CA VAL A 223 4.17 -14.32 -3.68
C VAL A 223 3.05 -14.52 -2.67
N ARG A 224 1.94 -13.79 -2.82
CA ARG A 224 0.76 -13.86 -1.96
C ARG A 224 1.09 -13.65 -0.46
N PRO A 225 1.83 -12.57 -0.10
CA PRO A 225 2.20 -12.32 1.29
C PRO A 225 0.94 -12.14 2.14
N LYS A 226 0.93 -12.56 3.40
CA LYS A 226 -0.26 -12.38 4.27
C LYS A 226 -0.60 -10.91 4.46
N VAL A 227 0.43 -10.08 4.56
CA VAL A 227 0.31 -8.63 4.71
C VAL A 227 1.20 -7.97 3.68
N HIS A 228 0.66 -7.00 2.96
CA HIS A 228 1.47 -6.09 2.16
C HIS A 228 1.11 -4.65 2.54
N VAL A 229 2.09 -3.96 3.09
CA VAL A 229 1.94 -2.59 3.60
C VAL A 229 2.77 -1.62 2.77
N PHE A 230 2.20 -0.46 2.50
CA PHE A 230 2.76 0.59 1.67
C PHE A 230 2.23 1.98 2.01
N GLY A 231 2.71 3.01 1.31
CA GLY A 231 2.39 4.41 1.53
C GLY A 231 2.15 5.17 0.23
N HIS A 232 2.78 6.34 0.12
CA HIS A 232 2.90 7.22 -1.05
C HIS A 232 1.61 7.90 -1.48
N VAL A 233 0.54 7.14 -1.65
CA VAL A 233 -0.77 7.65 -2.09
C VAL A 233 -1.61 7.98 -0.87
N HIS A 234 -1.47 9.19 -0.33
CA HIS A 234 -2.05 9.58 0.97
C HIS A 234 -3.58 9.38 1.07
N TRP A 235 -4.31 9.70 0.00
CA TRP A 235 -5.76 9.50 -0.08
C TRP A 235 -6.17 8.02 -0.14
N GLY A 236 -5.22 7.15 -0.46
CA GLY A 236 -5.36 5.70 -0.43
C GLY A 236 -5.38 5.13 0.98
N ARG A 237 -5.05 5.89 2.03
CA ARG A 237 -4.99 5.42 3.43
C ARG A 237 -6.13 4.46 3.81
N GLY A 238 -5.80 3.24 4.24
CA GLY A 238 -6.81 2.26 4.68
C GLY A 238 -6.36 0.81 4.57
N ILE A 239 -7.31 -0.09 4.85
CA ILE A 239 -7.12 -1.54 4.84
C ILE A 239 -8.04 -2.12 3.77
N GLU A 240 -7.52 -3.04 2.95
CA GLU A 240 -8.27 -3.76 1.93
C GLU A 240 -7.95 -5.27 2.00
N ALA A 241 -9.00 -6.09 2.01
CA ALA A 241 -8.83 -7.53 1.90
C ALA A 241 -8.61 -7.92 0.43
N VAL A 242 -7.67 -8.83 0.19
CA VAL A 242 -7.42 -9.41 -1.13
C VAL A 242 -7.53 -10.92 -1.03
N TYR A 243 -8.05 -11.54 -2.08
CA TYR A 243 -8.22 -12.98 -2.17
C TYR A 243 -7.58 -13.45 -3.46
N TRP A 244 -6.75 -14.49 -3.41
CA TRP A 244 -6.02 -14.94 -4.59
C TRP A 244 -6.86 -15.92 -5.44
N ASP A 245 -7.97 -15.42 -6.01
CA ASP A 245 -8.95 -16.22 -6.75
C ASP A 245 -9.55 -15.53 -7.99
N ASP A 246 -10.45 -16.23 -8.67
CA ASP A 246 -11.09 -15.74 -9.90
C ASP A 246 -11.91 -14.46 -9.71
N CYS A 247 -12.46 -14.22 -8.51
CA CYS A 247 -13.24 -13.01 -8.24
C CYS A 247 -12.32 -11.80 -8.23
N GLN A 248 -11.17 -11.91 -7.55
CA GLN A 248 -10.15 -10.87 -7.53
C GLN A 248 -9.57 -10.63 -8.92
N ASN A 249 -9.21 -11.70 -9.64
CA ASN A 249 -8.68 -11.59 -11.00
C ASN A 249 -9.70 -10.93 -11.96
N ALA A 250 -10.98 -11.29 -11.86
CA ALA A 250 -12.03 -10.65 -12.65
C ALA A 250 -12.18 -9.16 -12.31
N TYR A 251 -12.09 -8.79 -11.02
CA TYR A 251 -12.17 -7.40 -10.59
C TYR A 251 -11.00 -6.59 -11.17
N GLU A 252 -9.77 -7.07 -11.00
CA GLU A 252 -8.58 -6.39 -11.50
C GLU A 252 -8.56 -6.31 -13.03
N SER A 253 -9.02 -7.37 -13.71
CA SER A 253 -9.18 -7.37 -15.17
C SER A 253 -10.18 -6.31 -15.63
N LEU A 254 -11.31 -6.12 -14.93
CA LEU A 254 -12.28 -5.08 -15.26
C LEU A 254 -11.70 -3.68 -15.01
N MET A 255 -11.05 -3.49 -13.86
CA MET A 255 -10.55 -2.19 -13.44
C MET A 255 -9.32 -1.73 -14.24
N SER A 256 -8.56 -2.66 -14.83
CA SER A 256 -7.44 -2.35 -15.73
C SER A 256 -7.87 -1.95 -17.15
N ARG A 257 -9.15 -2.11 -17.52
CA ARG A 257 -9.63 -1.73 -18.85
C ARG A 257 -9.48 -0.23 -19.10
N LYS A 258 -9.13 0.12 -20.34
CA LYS A 258 -9.11 1.51 -20.79
C LYS A 258 -10.51 2.11 -20.68
N LYS A 259 -10.61 3.22 -19.96
CA LYS A 259 -11.83 4.02 -19.78
C LYS A 259 -12.27 4.58 -21.12
N ARG A 260 -13.48 4.26 -21.58
CA ARG A 260 -13.99 4.67 -22.91
C ARG A 260 -14.96 5.85 -22.85
N GLY A 261 -15.32 6.32 -21.67
CA GLY A 261 -16.29 7.40 -21.47
C GLY A 261 -17.74 6.91 -21.52
N LEU A 262 -18.65 7.71 -20.97
CA LEU A 262 -20.06 7.40 -20.74
C LEU A 262 -20.76 6.67 -21.90
N ILE A 263 -20.70 7.21 -23.12
CA ILE A 263 -21.46 6.68 -24.28
C ILE A 263 -21.05 5.24 -24.60
N PHE A 264 -19.74 4.95 -24.61
CA PHE A 264 -19.23 3.64 -25.00
C PHE A 264 -19.36 2.58 -23.90
N GLU A 265 -19.54 3.01 -22.66
CA GLU A 265 -19.69 2.12 -21.50
C GLU A 265 -21.15 1.70 -21.28
N ILE A 266 -22.13 2.52 -21.69
CA ILE A 266 -23.56 2.17 -21.64
C ILE A 266 -23.90 1.09 -22.67
N ILE A 267 -23.24 1.09 -23.83
CA ILE A 267 -23.46 0.09 -24.88
C ILE A 267 -22.74 -1.21 -24.48
N PRO A 268 -23.40 -2.38 -24.60
CA PRO A 268 -22.77 -3.67 -24.33
C PRO A 268 -21.42 -3.81 -25.04
N ASN A 269 -20.39 -4.12 -24.26
CA ASN A 269 -19.00 -4.23 -24.70
C ASN A 269 -18.29 -5.29 -23.83
N PRO A 270 -17.05 -5.70 -24.15
CA PRO A 270 -16.38 -6.76 -23.38
C PRO A 270 -16.24 -6.47 -21.86
N GLY A 271 -16.25 -5.20 -21.44
CA GLY A 271 -16.28 -4.83 -20.02
C GLY A 271 -17.54 -5.29 -19.29
N TRP A 272 -18.69 -5.40 -19.98
CA TRP A 272 -19.91 -5.97 -19.39
C TRP A 272 -19.74 -7.46 -19.07
N ILE A 273 -19.03 -8.20 -19.92
CA ILE A 273 -18.69 -9.60 -19.67
C ILE A 273 -17.79 -9.70 -18.44
N ASP A 274 -16.78 -8.83 -18.33
CA ASP A 274 -15.88 -8.83 -17.17
C ASP A 274 -16.62 -8.43 -15.88
N ALA A 275 -17.53 -7.46 -15.93
CA ALA A 275 -18.39 -7.12 -14.80
C ALA A 275 -19.30 -8.28 -14.37
N LEU A 276 -19.91 -9.00 -15.32
CA LEU A 276 -20.70 -10.19 -15.03
C LEU A 276 -19.85 -11.31 -14.42
N LYS A 277 -18.60 -11.50 -14.88
CA LYS A 277 -17.64 -12.43 -14.26
C LYS A 277 -17.37 -12.04 -12.81
N VAL A 278 -17.14 -10.77 -12.51
CA VAL A 278 -16.95 -10.31 -11.12
C VAL A 278 -18.13 -10.73 -10.26
N LEU A 279 -19.36 -10.42 -10.68
CA LEU A 279 -20.56 -10.76 -9.91
C LEU A 279 -20.76 -12.28 -9.75
N TYR A 280 -20.52 -13.04 -10.81
CA TYR A 280 -20.62 -14.50 -10.80
C TYR A 280 -19.62 -15.13 -9.84
N HIS A 281 -18.33 -14.76 -9.95
CA HIS A 281 -17.29 -15.29 -9.09
C HIS A 281 -17.43 -14.81 -7.65
N ALA A 282 -17.91 -13.58 -7.42
CA ALA A 282 -18.24 -13.07 -6.09
C ALA A 282 -19.34 -13.90 -5.43
N ALA A 283 -20.46 -14.12 -6.12
CA ALA A 283 -21.55 -14.95 -5.61
C ALA A 283 -21.06 -16.37 -5.28
N LYS A 284 -20.32 -16.99 -6.20
CA LYS A 284 -19.72 -18.31 -5.97
C LYS A 284 -18.79 -18.32 -4.74
N ALA A 285 -17.91 -17.34 -4.59
CA ALA A 285 -16.95 -17.26 -3.50
C ALA A 285 -17.64 -17.05 -2.14
N ILE A 286 -18.64 -16.16 -2.07
CA ILE A 286 -19.43 -15.88 -0.87
C ILE A 286 -20.22 -17.13 -0.47
N LEU A 287 -20.94 -17.75 -1.40
CA LEU A 287 -21.68 -18.99 -1.14
C LEU A 287 -20.73 -20.09 -0.66
N TRP A 288 -19.59 -20.28 -1.32
CA TRP A 288 -18.60 -21.27 -0.91
C TRP A 288 -18.14 -21.08 0.54
N GLN A 289 -17.85 -19.84 0.91
CA GLN A 289 -17.43 -19.48 2.26
C GLN A 289 -18.51 -19.73 3.32
N TRP A 290 -19.77 -19.50 2.99
CA TRP A 290 -20.89 -19.61 3.92
C TRP A 290 -21.41 -21.06 4.06
N PHE A 291 -21.36 -21.87 2.99
CA PHE A 291 -21.90 -23.24 2.98
C PHE A 291 -20.91 -24.31 3.47
N TRP A 292 -19.59 -24.13 3.29
CA TRP A 292 -18.61 -25.21 3.51
C TRP A 292 -17.64 -24.98 4.69
N LEU A 293 -18.13 -24.42 5.81
CA LEU A 293 -17.46 -24.43 7.12
C LEU A 293 -16.05 -23.79 7.17
N GLY A 294 -15.99 -22.46 7.24
CA GLY A 294 -14.81 -21.75 7.79
C GLY A 294 -13.61 -21.67 6.83
N GLY A 295 -13.90 -21.54 5.53
CA GLY A 295 -12.94 -21.50 4.43
C GLY A 295 -11.68 -20.71 4.78
N VAL A 296 -10.56 -21.44 4.84
CA VAL A 296 -9.21 -20.90 4.89
C VAL A 296 -9.01 -20.15 3.58
N SER A 297 -9.49 -18.92 3.50
CA SER A 297 -9.18 -18.11 2.34
C SER A 297 -7.69 -17.82 2.39
N SER A 298 -6.95 -18.33 1.42
CA SER A 298 -5.61 -17.84 1.09
C SER A 298 -5.78 -16.41 0.58
N GLY A 299 -5.98 -15.50 1.52
CA GLY A 299 -6.14 -14.09 1.26
C GLY A 299 -5.10 -13.30 2.05
N SER A 300 -5.02 -12.04 1.70
CA SER A 300 -4.05 -11.10 2.20
C SER A 300 -4.76 -9.85 2.65
N VAL A 301 -4.04 -9.02 3.41
CA VAL A 301 -4.48 -7.67 3.69
C VAL A 301 -3.47 -6.70 3.09
N LEU A 302 -3.97 -5.79 2.25
CA LEU A 302 -3.24 -4.65 1.72
C LEU A 302 -3.50 -3.44 2.61
N ILE A 303 -2.43 -2.75 3.01
CA ILE A 303 -2.50 -1.63 3.94
C ILE A 303 -1.78 -0.44 3.35
N ASN A 304 -2.54 0.61 3.02
CA ASN A 304 -1.96 1.93 2.80
C ASN A 304 -1.87 2.64 4.16
N ALA A 305 -0.65 2.70 4.70
CA ALA A 305 -0.33 3.17 6.04
C ALA A 305 -0.08 4.69 6.12
N ALA A 306 -0.30 5.43 5.04
CA ALA A 306 -0.03 6.87 4.98
C ALA A 306 -0.64 7.61 6.17
N MET A 307 0.15 8.49 6.76
CA MET A 307 -0.24 9.33 7.89
C MET A 307 -0.60 10.76 7.48
N GLN A 308 -0.35 11.18 6.25
CA GLN A 308 -0.85 12.46 5.73
C GLN A 308 -2.37 12.46 5.53
N ALA A 309 -3.00 13.60 5.83
CA ALA A 309 -4.40 13.87 5.50
C ALA A 309 -4.52 14.32 4.03
N GLY A 310 -4.52 13.34 3.12
CA GLY A 310 -4.61 13.59 1.69
C GLY A 310 -3.46 14.49 1.22
N THR A 311 -3.81 15.60 0.56
CA THR A 311 -2.85 16.58 0.00
C THR A 311 -2.63 17.80 0.90
N SER A 312 -3.04 17.74 2.17
CA SER A 312 -3.02 18.91 3.06
C SER A 312 -1.65 19.27 3.64
N GLY A 313 -0.65 18.38 3.54
CA GLY A 313 0.65 18.54 4.20
C GLY A 313 0.58 18.47 5.74
N LYS A 314 -0.48 17.86 6.28
CA LYS A 314 -0.70 17.69 7.72
C LYS A 314 -0.99 16.23 8.02
N LEU A 315 -0.61 15.78 9.21
CA LEU A 315 -1.01 14.47 9.71
C LEU A 315 -2.54 14.31 9.79
N THR A 316 -3.01 13.10 9.50
CA THR A 316 -4.37 12.66 9.73
C THR A 316 -4.67 12.58 11.22
N LYS A 317 -5.93 12.85 11.58
CA LYS A 317 -6.41 12.66 12.96
C LYS A 317 -6.70 11.20 13.29
N LYS A 318 -6.68 10.31 12.29
CA LYS A 318 -6.91 8.87 12.49
C LYS A 318 -5.68 8.25 13.16
N PRO A 319 -5.84 7.33 14.12
CA PRO A 319 -4.72 6.62 14.71
C PRO A 319 -3.99 5.77 13.66
N PRO A 320 -2.73 5.38 13.89
CA PRO A 320 -2.03 4.38 13.09
C PRO A 320 -2.84 3.10 12.89
N ILE A 321 -2.68 2.46 11.74
CA ILE A 321 -3.34 1.17 11.49
C ILE A 321 -2.63 0.10 12.30
N THR A 322 -3.40 -0.81 12.89
CA THR A 322 -2.86 -1.98 13.59
C THR A 322 -3.58 -3.24 13.12
N ILE A 323 -2.87 -4.36 13.09
CA ILE A 323 -3.45 -5.69 12.90
C ILE A 323 -2.87 -6.67 13.91
N GLU A 324 -3.58 -7.76 14.15
CA GLU A 324 -3.11 -8.92 14.90
C GLU A 324 -3.13 -10.13 13.97
N MET A 325 -2.01 -10.84 13.88
CA MET A 325 -1.88 -12.03 13.02
C MET A 325 -1.12 -13.16 13.69
#